data_AF-A0A9W7EPN9-F1
#
_entry.id   AF-A0A9W7EPN9-F1
#
_cell.length_a   1.000
_cell.length_b   1.000
_cell.length_c   1.000
_cell.angle_alpha   90.00
_cell.angle_beta   90.00
_cell.angle_gamma   90.00
#
_symmetry.space_group_name_H-M   'P 1'
#
loop_
_entity.id
_entity.type
_entity.pdbx_description
1 polymer ?
#
loop_
_entity_poly.entity_id
_entity_poly.type
_entity_poly.pdbx_seq_one_letter_code
_entity_poly.pdbx_strand_id
1 'polypeptide(L)'
;MGNLLIPSRVCVETVSESDLDFDEMTKCSPETMETIASSSLDNPAYTSEAIEWDKYTLDAWYHPGLDHVMISPPLVIKELSQTYITRLQDSSDPCVDLVKSLKARMSWCGSKSCIETKDSLKQKTKEWFVRTSMCSTKIGAHPKPATSAKEVIDQIKSSRRCLESFSARTSHSIYLFPWNSRCDISREFRVWVKFGRVVAIAPYFCAVKLDWLRPDDAEGIGLKILEFFESDAIKEAFSNDNFQNAVMDVLYTEGGAVKLIEFNPVESSGGGLFSFKRDARIFRGEEEKVVMRIVADDS
;
A
#
# COMPACT_ATOMS: atom_id res chain seq x y z
N MET A 1 39.60 21.88 -5.13
CA MET A 1 38.16 22.22 -5.26
C MET A 1 37.48 21.68 -4.02
N GLY A 2 37.01 22.53 -3.13
CA GLY A 2 36.29 22.07 -1.94
C GLY A 2 34.94 21.51 -2.38
N ASN A 3 34.66 20.24 -2.08
CA ASN A 3 33.32 19.70 -2.22
C ASN A 3 32.43 20.48 -1.24
N LEU A 4 31.62 21.39 -1.77
CA LEU A 4 30.52 21.98 -1.02
C LEU A 4 29.59 20.82 -0.64
N LEU A 5 29.60 20.45 0.63
CA LEU A 5 28.69 19.45 1.18
C LEU A 5 27.28 20.02 1.03
N ILE A 6 26.50 19.43 0.11
CA ILE A 6 25.07 19.72 -0.01
C ILE A 6 24.43 19.23 1.30
N PRO A 7 23.74 20.09 2.06
CA PRO A 7 23.09 19.67 3.30
C PRO A 7 22.14 18.49 3.04
N SER A 8 22.23 17.46 3.87
CA SER A 8 21.34 16.31 3.73
C SER A 8 19.88 16.70 3.89
N ARG A 9 19.04 16.21 2.97
CA ARG A 9 17.59 16.39 2.93
C ARG A 9 16.84 15.39 3.81
N VAL A 10 17.52 14.33 4.29
CA VAL A 10 16.94 13.25 5.09
C VAL A 10 17.63 13.23 6.45
N CYS A 11 16.85 13.16 7.52
CA CYS A 11 17.32 12.95 8.88
C CYS A 11 17.01 11.50 9.27
N VAL A 12 18.04 10.70 9.51
CA VAL A 12 17.87 9.30 9.94
C VAL A 12 17.79 9.23 11.46
N GLU A 13 16.73 8.62 11.97
CA GLU A 13 16.52 8.31 13.37
C GLU A 13 16.47 6.78 13.55
N THR A 14 17.12 6.27 14.60
CA THR A 14 17.05 4.85 14.95
C THR A 14 16.04 4.65 16.09
N VAL A 15 15.33 3.53 16.04
CA VAL A 15 14.41 3.08 17.09
C VAL A 15 14.88 1.71 17.55
N SER A 16 15.13 1.57 18.86
CA SER A 16 15.46 0.28 19.45
C SER A 16 14.27 -0.69 19.32
N GLU A 17 14.54 -1.99 19.14
CA GLU A 17 13.49 -3.02 19.18
C GLU A 17 12.70 -3.02 20.50
N SER A 18 13.34 -2.64 21.62
CA SER A 18 12.67 -2.56 22.93
C SER A 18 11.67 -1.41 23.04
N ASP A 19 11.77 -0.42 22.16
CA ASP A 19 10.97 0.81 22.20
C ASP A 19 9.81 0.77 21.20
N LEU A 20 9.65 -0.35 20.49
CA LEU A 20 8.55 -0.57 19.56
C LEU A 20 7.22 -0.67 20.32
N ASP A 21 6.32 0.27 20.02
CA ASP A 21 4.95 0.29 20.51
C ASP A 21 4.02 -0.24 19.42
N PHE A 22 3.84 -1.57 19.37
CA PHE A 22 3.04 -2.24 18.34
C PHE A 22 1.59 -1.74 18.27
N ASP A 23 1.03 -1.30 19.41
CA ASP A 23 -0.32 -0.76 19.46
C ASP A 23 -0.38 0.61 18.78
N GLU A 24 0.62 1.47 18.97
CA GLU A 24 0.72 2.76 18.26
C GLU A 24 1.06 2.59 16.78
N MET A 25 1.95 1.66 16.42
CA MET A 25 2.41 1.46 15.04
C MET A 25 1.27 1.14 14.07
N THR A 26 0.20 0.51 14.56
CA THR A 26 -0.96 0.08 13.77
C THR A 26 -2.10 1.10 13.74
N LYS A 27 -2.08 2.11 14.61
CA LYS A 27 -3.14 3.14 14.67
C LYS A 27 -3.05 4.08 13.48
N CYS A 28 -4.21 4.43 12.94
CA CYS A 28 -4.36 5.51 11.97
C CYS A 28 -4.43 6.87 12.68
N SER A 29 -4.75 7.93 11.95
CA SER A 29 -4.83 9.27 12.51
C SER A 29 -5.91 9.39 13.61
N PRO A 30 -5.68 10.19 14.67
CA PRO A 30 -6.66 10.43 15.73
C PRO A 30 -8.02 10.88 15.21
N GLU A 31 -8.05 11.73 14.19
CA GLU A 31 -9.26 12.26 13.58
C GLU A 31 -10.14 11.14 12.98
N THR A 32 -9.52 10.15 12.34
CA THR A 32 -10.25 8.98 11.82
C THR A 32 -10.76 8.12 12.95
N MET A 33 -9.94 7.87 13.98
CA MET A 33 -10.35 7.09 15.14
C MET A 33 -11.53 7.74 15.89
N GLU A 34 -11.53 9.06 16.04
CA GLU A 34 -12.64 9.83 16.62
C GLU A 34 -13.90 9.75 15.76
N THR A 35 -13.75 9.84 14.44
CA THR A 35 -14.87 9.69 13.49
C THR A 35 -15.51 8.29 13.58
N ILE A 36 -14.69 7.24 13.73
CA ILE A 36 -15.19 5.88 13.92
C ILE A 36 -15.82 5.71 15.30
N ALA A 37 -15.19 6.23 16.36
CA ALA A 37 -15.65 6.08 17.75
C ALA A 37 -16.96 6.84 18.05
N SER A 38 -17.22 7.93 17.34
CA SER A 38 -18.47 8.70 17.45
C SER A 38 -19.65 8.06 16.72
N SER A 39 -19.43 7.02 15.91
CA SER A 39 -20.50 6.28 15.25
C SER A 39 -21.18 5.34 16.25
N SER A 40 -22.50 5.48 16.40
CA SER A 40 -23.33 4.65 17.29
C SER A 40 -23.71 3.29 16.68
N LEU A 41 -23.05 2.86 15.61
CA LEU A 41 -23.40 1.66 14.85
C LEU A 41 -22.69 0.41 15.39
N ASP A 42 -23.40 -0.73 15.35
CA ASP A 42 -22.78 -2.04 15.55
C ASP A 42 -21.80 -2.31 14.40
N ASN A 43 -20.49 -2.30 14.70
CA ASN A 43 -19.37 -2.39 13.75
C ASN A 43 -19.18 -1.12 12.88
N PRO A 44 -18.69 -0.01 13.47
CA PRO A 44 -18.60 1.29 12.79
C PRO A 44 -17.49 1.35 11.73
N ALA A 45 -16.56 0.38 11.71
CA ALA A 45 -15.33 0.45 10.93
C ALA A 45 -15.54 0.50 9.41
N TYR A 46 -16.70 0.07 8.89
CA TYR A 46 -17.05 0.17 7.46
C TYR A 46 -18.49 0.65 7.21
N THR A 47 -19.23 1.04 8.25
CA THR A 47 -20.64 1.41 8.12
C THR A 47 -20.92 2.87 8.45
N SER A 48 -19.90 3.59 8.98
CA SER A 48 -20.02 5.01 9.30
C SER A 48 -20.37 5.84 8.07
N GLU A 49 -21.47 6.59 8.15
CA GLU A 49 -21.90 7.53 7.10
C GLU A 49 -21.07 8.82 7.11
N ALA A 50 -20.30 9.07 8.18
CA ALA A 50 -19.41 10.22 8.27
C ALA A 50 -18.13 10.07 7.43
N ILE A 51 -17.85 8.86 6.95
CA ILE A 51 -16.65 8.55 6.16
C ILE A 51 -17.00 8.53 4.67
N GLU A 52 -16.27 9.31 3.88
CA GLU A 52 -16.33 9.30 2.42
C GLU A 52 -15.59 8.08 1.87
N TRP A 53 -16.25 6.92 1.88
CA TRP A 53 -15.64 5.62 1.56
C TRP A 53 -14.99 5.53 0.18
N ASP A 54 -15.46 6.31 -0.80
CA ASP A 54 -14.86 6.33 -2.15
C ASP A 54 -13.38 6.69 -2.12
N LYS A 55 -12.96 7.56 -1.18
CA LYS A 55 -11.55 7.93 -0.98
C LYS A 55 -10.68 6.81 -0.44
N TYR A 56 -11.25 5.69 0.00
CA TYR A 56 -10.52 4.55 0.57
C TYR A 56 -10.42 3.38 -0.41
N THR A 57 -10.95 3.55 -1.63
CA THR A 57 -10.85 2.56 -2.69
C THR A 57 -9.56 2.72 -3.48
N LEU A 58 -9.04 1.62 -4.02
CA LEU A 58 -7.91 1.63 -4.93
C LEU A 58 -8.18 2.52 -6.16
N ASP A 59 -9.42 2.61 -6.65
CA ASP A 59 -9.76 3.47 -7.79
C ASP A 59 -9.46 4.95 -7.53
N ALA A 60 -9.57 5.41 -6.27
CA ALA A 60 -9.22 6.79 -5.91
C ALA A 60 -7.71 7.08 -5.97
N TRP A 61 -6.87 6.03 -5.92
CA TRP A 61 -5.42 6.11 -5.74
C TRP A 61 -4.61 5.45 -6.86
N TYR A 62 -5.28 4.82 -7.81
CA TYR A 62 -4.68 4.18 -8.97
C TYR A 62 -5.01 4.94 -10.25
N HIS A 63 -4.00 5.16 -11.07
CA HIS A 63 -4.13 5.73 -12.40
C HIS A 63 -3.27 4.92 -13.38
N PRO A 64 -3.77 4.51 -14.56
CA PRO A 64 -2.98 3.73 -15.53
C PRO A 64 -1.67 4.40 -15.98
N GLY A 65 -1.58 5.74 -15.88
CA GLY A 65 -0.33 6.47 -16.10
C GLY A 65 0.80 6.04 -15.16
N LEU A 66 0.50 5.44 -14.01
CA LEU A 66 1.48 4.95 -13.03
C LEU A 66 2.05 3.56 -13.39
N ASP A 67 1.48 2.84 -14.36
CA ASP A 67 1.82 1.43 -14.62
C ASP A 67 3.32 1.19 -14.84
N HIS A 68 4.01 2.14 -15.46
CA HIS A 68 5.43 2.04 -15.79
C HIS A 68 6.38 2.24 -14.58
N VAL A 69 5.91 2.86 -13.50
CA VAL A 69 6.65 3.02 -12.24
C VAL A 69 6.24 2.02 -11.17
N MET A 70 5.11 1.34 -11.34
CA MET A 70 4.65 0.31 -10.42
C MET A 70 5.52 -0.96 -10.48
N ILE A 71 5.67 -1.64 -9.35
CA ILE A 71 6.31 -2.95 -9.27
C ILE A 71 5.49 -4.03 -10.00
N SER A 72 4.17 -3.87 -9.98
CA SER A 72 3.21 -4.74 -10.63
C SER A 72 1.87 -4.00 -10.73
N PRO A 73 1.48 -3.47 -11.90
CA PRO A 73 0.17 -2.84 -12.10
C PRO A 73 -0.97 -3.87 -12.20
N PRO A 74 -2.22 -3.51 -11.91
CA PRO A 74 -3.35 -4.43 -12.01
C PRO A 74 -3.65 -4.77 -13.48
N LEU A 75 -3.81 -6.06 -13.81
CA LEU A 75 -4.18 -6.50 -15.16
C LEU A 75 -5.64 -6.90 -15.29
N VAL A 76 -6.28 -7.26 -14.19
CA VAL A 76 -7.70 -7.61 -14.17
C VAL A 76 -8.39 -6.74 -13.14
N ILE A 77 -9.43 -6.05 -13.59
CA ILE A 77 -10.36 -5.31 -12.75
C ILE A 77 -11.75 -5.91 -13.00
N LYS A 78 -12.41 -6.34 -11.92
CA LYS A 78 -13.74 -6.93 -11.95
C LYS A 78 -14.64 -6.23 -10.95
N GLU A 79 -15.45 -5.32 -11.45
CA GLU A 79 -16.55 -4.73 -10.67
C GLU A 79 -17.51 -5.80 -10.16
N LEU A 80 -17.96 -5.61 -8.91
CA LEU A 80 -18.87 -6.48 -8.20
C LEU A 80 -20.25 -5.83 -8.14
N SER A 81 -21.27 -6.59 -8.53
CA SER A 81 -22.66 -6.23 -8.24
C SER A 81 -22.99 -6.54 -6.78
N GLN A 82 -24.07 -5.94 -6.27
CA GLN A 82 -24.58 -6.25 -4.93
C GLN A 82 -24.85 -7.75 -4.75
N THR A 83 -25.33 -8.43 -5.80
CA THR A 83 -25.52 -9.88 -5.78
C THR A 83 -24.22 -10.63 -5.54
N TYR A 84 -23.11 -10.24 -6.19
CA TYR A 84 -21.82 -10.89 -5.95
C TYR A 84 -21.28 -10.61 -4.55
N ILE A 85 -21.47 -9.38 -4.04
CA ILE A 85 -21.08 -9.02 -2.67
C ILE A 85 -21.80 -9.90 -1.65
N THR A 86 -23.13 -10.01 -1.73
CA THR A 86 -23.92 -10.84 -0.83
C THR A 86 -23.47 -12.31 -0.87
N ARG A 87 -23.19 -12.84 -2.05
CA ARG A 87 -22.70 -14.22 -2.21
C ARG A 87 -21.28 -14.43 -1.65
N LEU A 88 -20.40 -13.45 -1.77
CA LEU A 88 -19.06 -13.50 -1.18
C LEU A 88 -19.13 -13.54 0.36
N GLN A 89 -20.07 -12.79 0.95
CA GLN A 89 -20.30 -12.76 2.39
C GLN A 89 -20.99 -14.03 2.92
N ASP A 90 -21.75 -14.74 2.08
CA ASP A 90 -22.29 -16.06 2.41
C ASP A 90 -21.19 -17.12 2.34
N SER A 91 -20.72 -17.58 3.50
CA SER A 91 -19.70 -18.63 3.61
C SER A 91 -20.04 -19.92 2.85
N SER A 92 -21.32 -20.25 2.69
CA SER A 92 -21.79 -21.47 2.04
C SER A 92 -21.85 -21.39 0.50
N ASP A 93 -21.88 -20.19 -0.08
CA ASP A 93 -22.01 -20.02 -1.53
C ASP A 93 -20.66 -20.23 -2.25
N PRO A 94 -20.55 -21.19 -3.19
CA PRO A 94 -19.32 -21.43 -3.95
C PRO A 94 -19.01 -20.34 -5.00
N CYS A 95 -19.87 -19.34 -5.18
CA CYS A 95 -19.72 -18.21 -6.10
C CYS A 95 -19.44 -18.62 -7.55
N VAL A 96 -20.06 -19.72 -8.03
CA VAL A 96 -19.75 -20.38 -9.31
C VAL A 96 -19.74 -19.41 -10.50
N ASP A 97 -20.72 -18.51 -10.59
CA ASP A 97 -20.82 -17.56 -11.71
C ASP A 97 -19.71 -16.52 -11.68
N LEU A 98 -19.33 -16.06 -10.49
CA LEU A 98 -18.22 -15.12 -10.31
C LEU A 98 -16.88 -15.79 -10.66
N VAL A 99 -16.67 -17.04 -10.20
CA VAL A 99 -15.51 -17.86 -10.58
C VAL A 99 -15.42 -18.01 -12.09
N LYS A 100 -16.54 -18.30 -12.77
CA LYS A 100 -16.59 -18.41 -14.23
C LYS A 100 -16.26 -17.07 -14.91
N SER A 101 -16.80 -15.96 -14.40
CA SER A 101 -16.53 -14.62 -14.92
C SER A 101 -15.06 -14.23 -14.78
N LEU A 102 -14.45 -14.47 -13.61
CA LEU A 102 -13.04 -14.22 -13.35
C LEU A 102 -12.13 -15.10 -14.22
N LYS A 103 -12.45 -16.39 -14.35
CA LYS A 103 -11.67 -17.31 -15.19
C LYS A 103 -11.58 -16.82 -16.64
N ALA A 104 -12.67 -16.30 -17.19
CA ALA A 104 -12.69 -15.73 -18.54
C ALA A 104 -11.77 -14.50 -18.66
N ARG A 105 -11.80 -13.59 -17.66
CA ARG A 105 -10.95 -12.39 -17.60
C ARG A 105 -9.47 -12.73 -17.44
N MET A 106 -9.13 -13.63 -16.51
CA MET A 106 -7.75 -14.09 -16.28
C MET A 106 -7.15 -14.73 -17.54
N SER A 107 -7.95 -15.55 -18.25
CA SER A 107 -7.50 -16.20 -19.49
C SER A 107 -7.26 -15.19 -20.61
N TRP A 108 -8.11 -14.16 -20.73
CA TRP A 108 -7.95 -13.08 -21.70
C TRP A 108 -6.67 -12.28 -21.43
N CYS A 109 -6.42 -11.88 -20.18
CA CYS A 109 -5.20 -11.14 -19.82
C CYS A 109 -3.93 -11.98 -20.04
N GLY A 110 -3.91 -13.25 -19.64
CA GLY A 110 -2.76 -14.14 -19.85
C GLY A 110 -2.42 -14.39 -21.34
N SER A 111 -3.36 -14.14 -22.25
CA SER A 111 -3.14 -14.23 -23.71
C SER A 111 -2.63 -12.92 -24.34
N LYS A 112 -2.85 -11.77 -23.69
CA LYS A 112 -2.52 -10.43 -24.21
C LYS A 112 -1.41 -9.70 -23.45
N SER A 113 -1.12 -10.06 -22.20
CA SER A 113 -0.15 -9.35 -21.36
C SER A 113 1.29 -9.74 -21.72
N CYS A 114 1.77 -9.20 -22.84
CA CYS A 114 3.17 -8.84 -22.97
C CYS A 114 3.27 -7.37 -22.53
N ILE A 115 3.37 -7.09 -21.22
CA ILE A 115 3.91 -5.79 -20.83
C ILE A 115 5.40 -5.86 -21.15
N GLU A 116 5.78 -5.32 -22.30
CA GLU A 116 7.19 -5.06 -22.62
C GLU A 116 7.65 -3.85 -21.80
N THR A 117 7.89 -4.02 -20.49
CA THR A 117 8.80 -3.07 -19.84
C THR A 117 10.21 -3.46 -20.25
N LYS A 118 11.03 -2.47 -20.64
CA LYS A 118 12.37 -2.65 -21.21
C LYS A 118 13.33 -3.49 -20.35
N ASP A 119 12.99 -3.74 -19.08
CA ASP A 119 13.79 -4.49 -18.11
C ASP A 119 13.11 -5.76 -17.54
N SER A 120 11.88 -6.10 -17.94
CA SER A 120 11.17 -7.25 -17.36
C SER A 120 10.93 -8.37 -18.39
N LEU A 121 11.40 -9.57 -18.06
CA LEU A 121 11.03 -10.83 -18.70
C LEU A 121 9.56 -10.83 -19.15
N LYS A 122 9.30 -11.35 -20.36
CA LYS A 122 7.95 -11.74 -20.82
C LYS A 122 7.41 -12.83 -19.91
N GLN A 123 6.89 -12.45 -18.75
CA GLN A 123 6.38 -13.36 -17.76
C GLN A 123 4.91 -13.61 -18.09
N LYS A 124 4.62 -14.80 -18.64
CA LYS A 124 3.24 -15.31 -18.63
C LYS A 124 2.88 -15.54 -17.16
N THR A 125 2.26 -14.56 -16.53
CA THR A 125 1.85 -14.75 -15.14
C THR A 125 0.67 -15.70 -15.09
N LYS A 126 0.83 -16.78 -14.32
CA LYS A 126 -0.26 -17.67 -13.90
C LYS A 126 -0.63 -17.43 -12.44
N GLU A 127 0.09 -16.53 -11.78
CA GLU A 127 0.06 -16.29 -10.35
C GLU A 127 -0.38 -14.85 -10.11
N TRP A 128 -1.29 -14.67 -9.16
CA TRP A 128 -1.98 -13.39 -8.96
C TRP A 128 -1.93 -12.97 -7.51
N PHE A 129 -1.53 -11.72 -7.27
CA PHE A 129 -1.83 -11.04 -6.01
C PHE A 129 -3.27 -10.52 -6.04
N VAL A 130 -4.02 -10.79 -4.99
CA VAL A 130 -5.47 -10.55 -4.92
C VAL A 130 -5.78 -9.40 -3.97
N ARG A 131 -6.57 -8.44 -4.45
CA ARG A 131 -7.06 -7.31 -3.66
C ARG A 131 -8.50 -6.97 -4.01
N THR A 132 -9.29 -6.54 -3.03
CA THR A 132 -10.57 -5.86 -3.26
C THR A 132 -10.34 -4.36 -3.36
N SER A 133 -11.34 -3.56 -3.77
CA SER A 133 -11.18 -2.10 -3.85
C SER A 133 -10.61 -1.49 -2.55
N MET A 134 -10.99 -2.02 -1.39
CA MET A 134 -10.61 -1.46 -0.09
C MET A 134 -9.32 -2.04 0.49
N CYS A 135 -9.01 -3.31 0.27
CA CYS A 135 -7.87 -3.97 0.92
C CYS A 135 -7.41 -5.24 0.22
N SER A 136 -6.14 -5.61 0.42
CA SER A 136 -5.61 -6.89 -0.05
C SER A 136 -6.04 -8.07 0.84
N THR A 137 -5.94 -9.29 0.30
CA THR A 137 -6.23 -10.53 1.05
C THR A 137 -5.12 -10.91 2.04
N LYS A 138 -4.04 -10.12 2.14
CA LYS A 138 -2.93 -10.33 3.06
C LYS A 138 -3.41 -10.11 4.51
N ILE A 139 -3.44 -11.17 5.29
CA ILE A 139 -3.60 -11.13 6.75
C ILE A 139 -2.37 -11.83 7.33
N GLY A 140 -1.53 -11.11 8.09
CA GLY A 140 -0.44 -11.64 8.92
C GLY A 140 0.35 -12.84 8.36
N ALA A 141 1.58 -12.58 7.89
CA ALA A 141 2.54 -13.49 7.23
C ALA A 141 2.33 -13.69 5.70
N HIS A 142 3.42 -14.16 5.06
CA HIS A 142 3.72 -14.01 3.62
C HIS A 142 2.51 -14.24 2.69
N PRO A 143 2.12 -13.24 1.86
CA PRO A 143 1.05 -13.42 0.90
C PRO A 143 1.39 -14.59 -0.05
N LYS A 144 0.36 -15.33 -0.49
CA LYS A 144 0.50 -16.41 -1.46
C LYS A 144 -0.22 -16.04 -2.74
N PRO A 145 0.34 -16.31 -3.93
CA PRO A 145 -0.37 -16.07 -5.17
C PRO A 145 -1.59 -16.98 -5.30
N ALA A 146 -2.64 -16.45 -5.90
CA ALA A 146 -3.72 -17.26 -6.45
C ALA A 146 -3.34 -17.73 -7.86
N THR A 147 -3.53 -19.01 -8.15
CA THR A 147 -3.25 -19.63 -9.45
C THR A 147 -4.51 -19.91 -10.27
N SER A 148 -5.68 -19.74 -9.67
CA SER A 148 -6.98 -19.96 -10.30
C SER A 148 -8.04 -18.97 -9.83
N ALA A 149 -9.10 -18.78 -10.63
CA ALA A 149 -10.24 -17.96 -10.23
C ALA A 149 -10.94 -18.48 -8.96
N LYS A 150 -10.90 -19.79 -8.71
CA LYS A 150 -11.41 -20.37 -7.47
C LYS A 150 -10.58 -19.91 -6.28
N GLU A 151 -9.25 -20.01 -6.38
CA GLU A 151 -8.34 -19.57 -5.32
C GLU A 151 -8.45 -18.07 -5.04
N VAL A 152 -8.70 -17.24 -6.06
CA VAL A 152 -9.00 -15.81 -5.87
C VAL A 152 -10.20 -15.63 -4.94
N ILE A 153 -11.31 -16.35 -5.20
CA ILE A 153 -12.51 -16.28 -4.38
C ILE A 153 -12.26 -16.85 -2.98
N ASP A 154 -11.58 -17.99 -2.89
CA ASP A 154 -11.25 -18.61 -1.60
C ASP A 154 -10.42 -17.65 -0.72
N GLN A 155 -9.41 -16.96 -1.30
CA GLN A 155 -8.62 -15.97 -0.58
C GLN A 155 -9.47 -14.80 -0.07
N ILE A 156 -10.36 -14.25 -0.89
CA ILE A 156 -11.27 -13.17 -0.47
C ILE A 156 -12.19 -13.64 0.66
N LYS A 157 -12.80 -14.83 0.52
CA LYS A 157 -13.71 -15.40 1.53
C LYS A 157 -12.99 -15.76 2.84
N SER A 158 -11.69 -16.06 2.78
CA SER A 158 -10.88 -16.29 3.98
C SER A 158 -10.44 -15.00 4.68
N SER A 159 -10.56 -13.84 4.01
CA SER A 159 -10.14 -12.55 4.56
C SER A 159 -11.32 -11.83 5.22
N ARG A 160 -11.36 -11.86 6.56
CA ARG A 160 -12.35 -11.11 7.35
C ARG A 160 -12.38 -9.63 6.97
N ARG A 161 -11.21 -9.00 6.81
CA ARG A 161 -11.08 -7.59 6.42
C ARG A 161 -11.72 -7.33 5.05
N CYS A 162 -11.50 -8.20 4.06
CA CYS A 162 -12.14 -8.05 2.74
C CYS A 162 -13.66 -8.17 2.85
N LEU A 163 -14.16 -9.18 3.57
CA LEU A 163 -15.60 -9.40 3.72
C LEU A 163 -16.33 -8.28 4.47
N GLU A 164 -15.72 -7.77 5.55
CA GLU A 164 -16.26 -6.64 6.32
C GLU A 164 -16.23 -5.34 5.51
N SER A 165 -15.21 -5.15 4.67
CA SER A 165 -15.08 -3.94 3.84
C SER A 165 -16.18 -3.77 2.81
N PHE A 166 -16.89 -4.85 2.43
CA PHE A 166 -18.04 -4.76 1.51
C PHE A 166 -19.28 -4.11 2.12
N SER A 167 -19.27 -3.82 3.41
CA SER A 167 -20.32 -3.02 4.07
C SER A 167 -20.14 -1.52 3.84
N ALA A 168 -18.98 -1.09 3.33
CA ALA A 168 -18.73 0.30 2.96
C ALA A 168 -19.64 0.73 1.81
N ARG A 169 -20.21 1.94 1.91
CA ARG A 169 -21.11 2.49 0.90
C ARG A 169 -20.31 3.08 -0.27
N THR A 170 -19.67 2.20 -1.04
CA THR A 170 -18.85 2.55 -2.21
C THR A 170 -18.98 1.47 -3.29
N SER A 171 -18.38 1.72 -4.45
CA SER A 171 -18.23 0.71 -5.49
C SER A 171 -17.14 -0.29 -5.10
N HIS A 172 -17.41 -1.58 -5.39
CA HIS A 172 -16.46 -2.65 -5.07
C HIS A 172 -16.00 -3.38 -6.32
N SER A 173 -14.71 -3.68 -6.32
CA SER A 173 -14.03 -4.36 -7.42
C SER A 173 -13.04 -5.38 -6.87
N ILE A 174 -12.77 -6.42 -7.66
CA ILE A 174 -11.62 -7.32 -7.47
C ILE A 174 -10.52 -6.90 -8.43
N TYR A 175 -9.31 -6.74 -7.90
CA TYR A 175 -8.09 -6.43 -8.64
C TYR A 175 -7.17 -7.63 -8.59
N LEU A 176 -6.67 -8.03 -9.75
CA LEU A 176 -5.62 -9.03 -9.86
C LEU A 176 -4.37 -8.40 -10.46
N PHE A 177 -3.31 -8.46 -9.68
CA PHE A 177 -1.98 -7.99 -10.05
C PHE A 177 -1.12 -9.20 -10.37
N PRO A 178 -0.25 -9.15 -11.38
CA PRO A 178 0.77 -10.15 -11.60
C PRO A 178 1.53 -10.44 -10.31
N TRP A 179 1.66 -11.71 -9.94
CA TRP A 179 2.53 -12.06 -8.84
C TRP A 179 3.98 -11.76 -9.20
N ASN A 180 4.64 -10.94 -8.37
CA ASN A 180 6.05 -10.67 -8.49
C ASN A 180 6.78 -11.26 -7.28
N SER A 181 7.39 -12.43 -7.45
CA SER A 181 8.13 -13.11 -6.38
C SER A 181 9.37 -12.36 -5.89
N ARG A 182 9.80 -11.30 -6.61
CA ARG A 182 10.88 -10.41 -6.19
C ARG A 182 10.38 -9.24 -5.33
N CYS A 183 9.07 -9.12 -5.11
CA CYS A 183 8.51 -8.14 -4.20
C CYS A 183 8.71 -8.60 -2.75
N ASP A 184 9.90 -8.34 -2.23
CA ASP A 184 10.25 -8.62 -0.83
C ASP A 184 9.66 -7.55 0.09
N ILE A 185 8.71 -7.95 0.95
CA ILE A 185 8.07 -7.07 1.93
C ILE A 185 9.06 -6.48 2.95
N SER A 186 10.22 -7.11 3.15
CA SER A 186 11.27 -6.58 4.03
C SER A 186 11.92 -5.33 3.45
N ARG A 187 11.74 -5.10 2.14
CA ARG A 187 12.29 -3.97 1.37
C ARG A 187 11.24 -2.92 1.00
N GLU A 188 10.03 -3.08 1.52
CA GLU A 188 8.95 -2.13 1.37
C GLU A 188 9.12 -0.97 2.36
N PHE A 189 8.96 0.25 1.88
CA PHE A 189 8.94 1.47 2.67
C PHE A 189 7.59 2.14 2.54
N ARG A 190 7.12 2.65 3.67
CA ARG A 190 6.00 3.57 3.75
C ARG A 190 6.51 4.99 3.75
N VAL A 191 5.92 5.82 2.90
CA VAL A 191 6.30 7.21 2.68
C VAL A 191 5.09 8.10 2.89
N TRP A 192 5.14 8.99 3.87
CA TRP A 192 4.03 9.91 4.14
C TRP A 192 4.25 11.22 3.41
N VAL A 193 3.19 11.70 2.78
CA VAL A 193 3.19 12.89 1.94
C VAL A 193 2.18 13.89 2.49
N LYS A 194 2.63 15.14 2.66
CA LYS A 194 1.84 16.26 3.16
C LYS A 194 2.07 17.49 2.30
N PHE A 195 0.99 18.07 1.80
CA PHE A 195 1.02 19.21 0.87
C PHE A 195 1.98 18.99 -0.32
N GLY A 196 1.94 17.79 -0.91
CA GLY A 196 2.75 17.42 -2.08
C GLY A 196 4.23 17.21 -1.78
N ARG A 197 4.63 17.11 -0.51
CA ARG A 197 5.99 16.86 -0.04
C ARG A 197 6.07 15.60 0.81
N VAL A 198 7.10 14.79 0.63
CA VAL A 198 7.44 13.72 1.58
C VAL A 198 7.84 14.32 2.93
N VAL A 199 7.22 13.85 4.02
CA VAL A 199 7.52 14.30 5.38
C VAL A 199 8.15 13.22 6.25
N ALA A 200 7.83 11.95 5.99
CA ALA A 200 8.33 10.82 6.77
C ALA A 200 8.54 9.58 5.89
N ILE A 201 9.50 8.73 6.29
CA ILE A 201 9.81 7.44 5.66
C ILE A 201 10.07 6.40 6.75
N ALA A 202 9.51 5.19 6.62
CA ALA A 202 9.86 4.06 7.48
C ALA A 202 9.72 2.73 6.72
N PRO A 203 10.45 1.67 7.10
CA PRO A 203 10.16 0.32 6.61
C PRO A 203 8.72 -0.05 6.92
N TYR A 204 8.03 -0.66 5.96
CA TYR A 204 6.70 -1.22 6.20
C TYR A 204 6.79 -2.42 7.14
N PHE A 205 7.74 -3.32 6.89
CA PHE A 205 8.08 -4.40 7.81
C PHE A 205 9.04 -3.89 8.89
N CYS A 206 8.49 -3.24 9.91
CA CYS A 206 9.23 -2.55 10.97
C CYS A 206 9.07 -3.16 12.37
N ALA A 207 8.53 -4.39 12.45
CA ALA A 207 8.36 -5.09 13.73
C ALA A 207 9.67 -5.72 14.27
N VAL A 208 10.73 -5.73 13.46
CA VAL A 208 12.05 -6.30 13.75
C VAL A 208 13.12 -5.49 13.03
N LYS A 209 14.36 -5.59 13.50
CA LYS A 209 15.53 -5.10 12.76
C LYS A 209 15.69 -5.81 11.43
N LEU A 210 16.11 -5.05 10.42
CA LEU A 210 16.42 -5.54 9.08
C LEU A 210 17.93 -5.51 8.87
N ASP A 211 18.58 -6.67 8.79
CA ASP A 211 20.05 -6.77 8.69
C ASP A 211 20.65 -5.99 7.51
N TRP A 212 19.89 -5.88 6.41
CA TRP A 212 20.33 -5.19 5.20
C TRP A 212 20.15 -3.66 5.28
N LEU A 213 19.34 -3.15 6.22
CA LEU A 213 19.03 -1.73 6.36
C LEU A 213 19.77 -1.15 7.57
N ARG A 214 21.02 -0.74 7.33
CA ARG A 214 21.88 -0.16 8.37
C ARG A 214 21.75 1.37 8.41
N PRO A 215 22.01 2.02 9.56
CA PRO A 215 21.98 3.49 9.67
C PRO A 215 22.80 4.20 8.59
N ASP A 216 24.02 3.71 8.31
CA ASP A 216 24.92 4.28 7.31
C ASP A 216 24.38 4.22 5.86
N ASP A 217 23.49 3.26 5.57
CA ASP A 217 22.89 3.08 4.26
C ASP A 217 21.52 3.78 4.13
N ALA A 218 20.84 4.00 5.27
CA ALA A 218 19.45 4.46 5.32
C ALA A 218 19.28 5.85 4.70
N GLU A 219 20.22 6.77 4.92
CA GLU A 219 20.18 8.11 4.33
C GLU A 219 20.17 8.04 2.80
N GLY A 220 21.07 7.24 2.21
CA GLY A 220 21.16 7.06 0.76
C GLY A 220 19.90 6.41 0.18
N ILE A 221 19.26 5.49 0.90
CA ILE A 221 17.98 4.90 0.51
C ILE A 221 16.87 5.94 0.55
N GLY A 222 16.79 6.73 1.63
CA GLY A 222 15.83 7.83 1.78
C GLY A 222 15.95 8.82 0.63
N LEU A 223 17.17 9.22 0.26
CA LEU A 223 17.42 10.12 -0.87
C LEU A 223 16.91 9.55 -2.20
N LYS A 224 17.14 8.26 -2.49
CA LYS A 224 16.61 7.61 -3.70
C LYS A 224 15.09 7.56 -3.73
N ILE A 225 14.44 7.37 -2.58
CA ILE A 225 12.98 7.43 -2.47
C ILE A 225 12.48 8.86 -2.77
N LEU A 226 13.17 9.88 -2.27
CA LEU A 226 12.84 11.28 -2.60
C LEU A 226 13.03 11.58 -4.10
N GLU A 227 14.13 11.15 -4.70
CA GLU A 227 14.38 11.31 -6.14
C GLU A 227 13.28 10.61 -6.97
N PHE A 228 12.86 9.42 -6.56
CA PHE A 228 11.75 8.71 -7.19
C PHE A 228 10.43 9.49 -7.06
N PHE A 229 10.11 9.99 -5.87
CA PHE A 229 8.92 10.81 -5.63
C PHE A 229 8.93 12.10 -6.48
N GLU A 230 10.10 12.70 -6.68
CA GLU A 230 10.28 13.92 -7.44
C GLU A 230 10.36 13.71 -8.96
N SER A 231 10.30 12.47 -9.43
CA SER A 231 10.28 12.14 -10.85
C SER A 231 9.01 12.64 -11.52
N ASP A 232 9.10 12.97 -12.82
CA ASP A 232 7.97 13.48 -13.59
C ASP A 232 6.77 12.52 -13.60
N ALA A 233 7.06 11.21 -13.63
CA ALA A 233 6.04 10.16 -13.60
C ALA A 233 5.20 10.18 -12.32
N ILE A 234 5.83 10.42 -11.16
CA ILE A 234 5.10 10.54 -9.89
C ILE A 234 4.41 11.90 -9.83
N LYS A 235 5.11 12.99 -10.16
CA LYS A 235 4.54 14.36 -10.14
C LYS A 235 3.29 14.51 -11.00
N GLU A 236 3.20 13.82 -12.13
CA GLU A 236 1.99 13.83 -12.96
C GLU A 236 0.76 13.32 -12.20
N ALA A 237 0.90 12.27 -11.38
CA ALA A 237 -0.19 11.79 -10.52
C ALA A 237 -0.61 12.81 -9.45
N PHE A 238 0.33 13.64 -8.98
CA PHE A 238 0.10 14.69 -7.98
C PHE A 238 -0.63 15.94 -8.53
N SER A 239 -0.93 15.98 -9.82
CA SER A 239 -1.85 16.99 -10.38
C SER A 239 -3.29 16.82 -9.87
N ASN A 240 -3.61 15.67 -9.26
CA ASN A 240 -4.86 15.44 -8.55
C ASN A 240 -4.70 15.76 -7.06
N ASP A 241 -5.61 16.59 -6.54
CA ASP A 241 -5.60 17.08 -5.15
C ASP A 241 -5.58 15.97 -4.09
N ASN A 242 -6.11 14.78 -4.40
CA ASN A 242 -6.09 13.64 -3.48
C ASN A 242 -4.66 13.24 -3.08
N PHE A 243 -3.71 13.32 -4.01
CA PHE A 243 -2.33 12.88 -3.75
C PHE A 243 -1.56 13.86 -2.86
N GLN A 244 -2.00 15.11 -2.73
CA GLN A 244 -1.33 16.12 -1.90
C GLN A 244 -1.18 15.68 -0.44
N ASN A 245 -2.08 14.82 0.05
CA ASN A 245 -2.00 14.22 1.38
C ASN A 245 -2.20 12.72 1.24
N ALA A 246 -1.10 11.98 1.11
CA ALA A 246 -1.13 10.57 0.76
C ALA A 246 -0.10 9.77 1.57
N VAL A 247 -0.28 8.46 1.55
CA VAL A 247 0.75 7.49 1.91
C VAL A 247 1.11 6.71 0.68
N MET A 248 2.40 6.69 0.35
CA MET A 248 2.96 5.97 -0.78
C MET A 248 3.76 4.79 -0.24
N ASP A 249 3.35 3.57 -0.60
CA ASP A 249 4.11 2.37 -0.29
C ASP A 249 5.00 2.05 -1.52
N VAL A 250 6.32 1.92 -1.30
CA VAL A 250 7.33 1.72 -2.35
C VAL A 250 8.24 0.53 -2.03
N LEU A 251 8.76 -0.13 -3.07
CA LEU A 251 9.75 -1.20 -2.95
C LEU A 251 11.13 -0.67 -3.31
N TYR A 252 12.11 -0.82 -2.40
CA TYR A 252 13.52 -0.64 -2.71
C TYR A 252 14.14 -1.97 -3.15
N THR A 253 14.29 -2.18 -4.45
CA THR A 253 14.80 -3.45 -5.01
C THR A 253 16.25 -3.73 -4.63
N GLU A 254 16.68 -5.00 -4.71
CA GLU A 254 18.09 -5.38 -4.49
C GLU A 254 19.06 -4.66 -5.42
N GLY A 255 18.62 -4.34 -6.64
CA GLY A 255 19.39 -3.53 -7.61
C GLY A 255 19.44 -2.04 -7.28
N GLY A 256 18.83 -1.61 -6.18
CA GLY A 256 18.84 -0.22 -5.71
C GLY A 256 17.90 0.72 -6.46
N ALA A 257 16.95 0.18 -7.24
CA ALA A 257 15.87 0.93 -7.86
C ALA A 257 14.65 1.00 -6.93
N VAL A 258 13.90 2.11 -7.00
CA VAL A 258 12.63 2.32 -6.29
C VAL A 258 11.46 2.06 -7.25
N LYS A 259 10.45 1.34 -6.78
CA LYS A 259 9.21 1.06 -7.54
C LYS A 259 7.98 1.35 -6.67
N LEU A 260 6.94 1.89 -7.28
CA LEU A 260 5.66 2.14 -6.61
C LEU A 260 4.94 0.81 -6.34
N ILE A 261 4.39 0.62 -5.14
CA ILE A 261 3.47 -0.49 -4.84
C ILE A 261 2.04 0.02 -4.94
N GLU A 262 1.70 1.02 -4.12
CA GLU A 262 0.39 1.65 -4.10
C GLU A 262 0.43 3.02 -3.43
N PHE A 263 -0.62 3.80 -3.66
CA PHE A 263 -0.97 4.94 -2.83
C PHE A 263 -2.16 4.58 -1.93
N ASN A 264 -2.21 5.19 -0.75
CA ASN A 264 -3.23 4.99 0.26
C ASN A 264 -3.60 6.35 0.89
N PRO A 265 -4.82 6.50 1.43
CA PRO A 265 -5.17 7.67 2.24
C PRO A 265 -4.39 7.66 3.55
N VAL A 266 -4.00 8.85 4.02
CA VAL A 266 -3.34 9.03 5.33
C VAL A 266 -4.25 8.53 6.45
N GLU A 267 -5.54 8.78 6.31
CA GLU A 267 -6.59 8.53 7.28
C GLU A 267 -6.77 7.05 7.64
N SER A 268 -6.38 6.13 6.75
CA SER A 268 -6.46 4.67 6.98
C SER A 268 -5.12 3.98 7.15
N SER A 269 -4.02 4.74 7.06
CA SER A 269 -2.68 4.18 7.08
C SER A 269 -2.16 4.16 8.51
N GLY A 270 -1.67 2.99 8.95
CA GLY A 270 -0.93 2.88 10.21
C GLY A 270 0.35 3.71 10.18
N GLY A 271 0.73 4.26 11.33
CA GLY A 271 1.90 5.13 11.49
C GLY A 271 3.26 4.44 11.36
N GLY A 272 3.31 3.10 11.42
CA GLY A 272 4.58 2.37 11.38
C GLY A 272 5.47 2.82 12.55
N LEU A 273 6.72 3.20 12.30
CA LEU A 273 7.64 3.71 13.33
C LEU A 273 7.32 5.15 13.82
N PHE A 274 6.20 5.72 13.41
CA PHE A 274 5.74 7.04 13.82
C PHE A 274 4.42 6.94 14.57
N SER A 275 4.24 7.78 15.59
CA SER A 275 2.96 7.96 16.27
C SER A 275 2.34 9.27 15.79
N PHE A 276 1.13 9.20 15.21
CA PHE A 276 0.41 10.39 14.76
C PHE A 276 0.25 11.47 15.85
N LYS A 277 0.23 11.05 17.13
CA LYS A 277 0.13 11.94 18.27
C LYS A 277 1.46 12.57 18.66
N ARG A 278 2.52 11.76 18.82
CA ARG A 278 3.84 12.25 19.26
C ARG A 278 4.57 13.00 18.14
N ASP A 279 4.42 12.53 16.92
CA ASP A 279 5.10 13.01 15.72
C ASP A 279 4.23 13.96 14.89
N ALA A 280 3.22 14.58 15.51
CA ALA A 280 2.23 15.41 14.82
C ALA A 280 2.89 16.58 14.05
N ARG A 281 4.02 17.11 14.53
CA ARG A 281 4.79 18.16 13.82
C ARG A 281 5.35 17.65 12.49
N ILE A 282 5.87 16.42 12.45
CA ILE A 282 6.36 15.77 11.23
C ILE A 282 5.19 15.60 10.25
N PHE A 283 4.06 15.03 10.68
CA PHE A 283 2.90 14.82 9.82
C PHE A 283 2.21 16.11 9.36
N ARG A 284 2.33 17.22 10.10
CA ARG A 284 1.90 18.55 9.64
C ARG A 284 2.90 19.21 8.70
N GLY A 285 4.07 18.61 8.51
CA GLY A 285 5.13 19.15 7.66
C GLY A 285 5.85 20.34 8.29
N GLU A 286 5.93 20.42 9.61
CA GLU A 286 6.63 21.53 10.27
C GLU A 286 8.16 21.33 10.30
N GLU A 287 8.64 20.12 10.00
CA GLU A 287 10.07 19.84 9.92
C GLU A 287 10.65 20.24 8.55
N GLU A 288 11.88 20.76 8.59
CA GLU A 288 12.62 21.19 7.39
C GLU A 288 13.11 19.99 6.56
N LYS A 289 13.54 18.92 7.25
CA LYS A 289 14.04 17.69 6.64
C LYS A 289 13.00 16.59 6.67
N VAL A 290 13.14 15.64 5.75
CA VAL A 290 12.38 14.39 5.78
C VAL A 290 12.93 13.52 6.89
N VAL A 291 12.07 13.02 7.78
CA VAL A 291 12.50 12.12 8.86
C VAL A 291 12.37 10.68 8.38
N MET A 292 13.45 9.90 8.44
CA MET A 292 13.45 8.48 8.17
C MET A 292 13.74 7.71 9.45
N ARG A 293 12.81 6.85 9.89
CA ARG A 293 13.02 5.97 11.03
C ARG A 293 13.33 4.55 10.59
N ILE A 294 14.30 3.92 11.25
CA ILE A 294 14.62 2.50 11.07
C ILE A 294 14.77 1.81 12.43
N VAL A 295 14.56 0.50 12.46
CA VAL A 295 14.87 -0.30 13.65
C VAL A 295 16.35 -0.69 13.61
N ALA A 296 17.10 -0.31 14.63
CA ALA A 296 18.52 -0.62 14.77
C ALA A 296 18.90 -0.75 16.24
N ASP A 297 19.99 -1.46 16.52
CA ASP A 297 20.52 -1.55 17.88
C ASP A 297 21.13 -0.21 18.30
N ASP A 298 21.05 0.11 19.60
CA ASP A 298 21.78 1.22 20.17
C ASP A 298 23.29 0.98 19.99
N SER A 299 23.94 1.81 19.18
CA SER A 299 25.39 1.80 18.95
C SER A 299 26.16 2.38 20.13
#